data_AF-A0A919TC27-F1
#
_entry.id   AF-A0A919TC27-F1
#
_cell.length_a   1.000
_cell.length_b   1.000
_cell.length_c   1.000
_cell.angle_alpha   90.00
_cell.angle_beta   90.00
_cell.angle_gamma   90.00
#
_symmetry.space_group_name_H-M   'P 1'
#
loop_
_entity.id
_entity.type
_entity.pdbx_description
1 polymer ?
#
loop_
_entity_poly.entity_id
_entity_poly.type
_entity_poly.pdbx_seq_one_letter_code
_entity_poly.pdbx_strand_id
1 'polypeptide(L)'
;MATENFSTEAAEGERDRRFHGGSPAHLDDDELARRTEAERAEAGVTDYDPNDVPPATDDPVPFDPAFDADEQDIESVTARQEAEGETTPLSADNPFPPTRYAE
;
A
#
# COMPACT_ATOMS: atom_id res chain seq x y z
N MET A 1 -9.85 -34.27 -13.87
CA MET A 1 -9.15 -32.99 -13.65
C MET A 1 -9.87 -31.96 -14.48
N ALA A 2 -10.68 -31.11 -13.85
CA ALA A 2 -11.38 -30.03 -14.55
C ALA A 2 -10.39 -28.88 -14.72
N THR A 3 -10.07 -28.54 -15.97
CA THR A 3 -9.34 -27.32 -16.31
C THR A 3 -10.33 -26.16 -16.22
N GLU A 4 -10.28 -25.43 -15.12
CA GLU A 4 -11.02 -24.19 -14.96
C GLU A 4 -10.46 -23.16 -15.94
N ASN A 5 -11.29 -22.75 -16.91
CA ASN A 5 -10.98 -21.62 -17.76
C ASN A 5 -11.17 -20.37 -16.91
N PHE A 6 -10.08 -19.82 -16.37
CA PHE A 6 -10.10 -18.48 -15.79
C PHE A 6 -10.33 -17.49 -16.94
N SER A 7 -11.60 -17.15 -17.18
CA SER A 7 -11.98 -16.04 -18.04
C SER A 7 -11.53 -14.76 -17.35
N THR A 8 -10.33 -14.27 -17.67
CA THR A 8 -9.93 -12.91 -17.35
C THR A 8 -10.73 -11.97 -18.26
N GLU A 9 -12.01 -11.79 -17.92
CA GLU A 9 -12.85 -10.70 -18.41
C GLU A 9 -12.37 -9.40 -17.75
N ALA A 10 -11.11 -9.03 -18.02
CA ALA A 10 -10.70 -7.65 -17.82
C ALA A 10 -11.47 -6.86 -18.87
N ALA A 11 -12.58 -6.26 -18.45
CA ALA A 11 -13.50 -5.39 -19.21
C ALA A 11 -13.01 -5.13 -20.63
N GLU A 12 -13.47 -5.92 -21.61
CA GLU A 12 -13.19 -5.67 -23.02
C GLU A 12 -14.00 -4.45 -23.45
N GLY A 13 -13.59 -3.27 -22.97
CA GLY A 13 -14.02 -2.00 -23.52
C GLY A 13 -13.66 -1.97 -25.01
N GLU A 14 -14.56 -1.39 -25.81
CA GLU A 14 -14.40 -1.27 -27.26
C GLU A 14 -13.03 -0.67 -27.60
N ARG A 15 -12.15 -1.48 -28.22
CA ARG A 15 -10.76 -1.07 -28.47
C ARG A 15 -10.71 0.04 -29.51
N ASP A 16 -10.36 1.24 -29.06
CA ASP A 16 -10.24 2.41 -29.94
C ASP A 16 -8.96 2.33 -30.78
N ARG A 17 -9.13 1.96 -32.06
CA ARG A 17 -8.03 1.80 -33.04
C ARG A 17 -7.40 3.13 -33.48
N ARG A 18 -7.92 4.28 -33.02
CA ARG A 18 -7.33 5.58 -33.27
C ARG A 18 -6.03 5.79 -32.48
N PHE A 19 -5.82 5.02 -31.40
CA PHE A 19 -4.64 5.09 -30.55
C PHE A 19 -3.81 3.80 -30.66
N HIS A 20 -2.52 3.92 -31.00
CA HIS A 20 -1.60 2.80 -30.97
C HIS A 20 -1.43 2.31 -29.52
N GLY A 21 -1.91 1.11 -29.21
CA GLY A 21 -1.94 0.57 -27.84
C GLY A 21 -3.34 0.51 -27.21
N GLY A 22 -4.37 0.98 -27.90
CA GLY A 22 -5.78 0.76 -27.53
C GLY A 22 -6.33 1.68 -26.43
N SER A 23 -5.48 2.37 -25.67
CA SER A 23 -5.90 3.37 -24.69
C SER A 23 -5.48 4.78 -25.12
N PRO A 24 -6.40 5.76 -25.05
CA PRO A 24 -6.07 7.18 -25.24
C PRO A 24 -5.04 7.66 -24.22
N ALA A 25 -4.30 8.73 -24.54
CA ALA A 25 -3.42 9.39 -23.59
C ALA A 25 -4.19 10.06 -22.42
N HIS A 26 -5.43 10.47 -22.68
CA HIS A 26 -6.35 11.03 -21.69
C HIS A 26 -7.74 10.44 -21.92
N LEU A 27 -8.35 9.93 -20.84
CA LEU A 27 -9.75 9.51 -20.85
C LEU A 27 -10.64 10.75 -20.75
N ASP A 28 -11.87 10.62 -21.25
CA ASP A 28 -12.91 11.62 -21.01
C ASP A 28 -13.40 11.45 -19.57
N ASP A 29 -13.07 12.42 -18.72
CA ASP A 29 -13.40 12.40 -17.29
C ASP A 29 -14.92 12.39 -17.05
N ASP A 30 -15.71 13.04 -17.91
CA ASP A 30 -17.17 13.06 -17.81
C ASP A 30 -17.76 11.68 -18.17
N GLU A 31 -17.20 11.04 -19.19
CA GLU A 31 -17.59 9.67 -19.56
C GLU A 31 -17.19 8.67 -18.48
N LEU A 32 -15.98 8.77 -17.94
CA LEU A 32 -15.49 7.94 -16.86
C LEU A 32 -16.38 8.07 -15.62
N ALA A 33 -16.71 9.30 -15.21
CA ALA A 33 -17.59 9.56 -14.08
C ALA A 33 -18.97 8.91 -14.26
N ARG A 34 -19.56 9.02 -15.47
CA ARG A 34 -20.85 8.38 -15.76
C ARG A 34 -20.80 6.86 -15.68
N ARG A 35 -19.73 6.23 -16.17
CA ARG A 35 -19.57 4.76 -16.11
C ARG A 35 -19.38 4.28 -14.68
N THR A 36 -18.55 4.96 -13.89
CA THR A 36 -18.35 4.63 -12.46
C THR A 36 -19.66 4.72 -11.68
N GLU A 37 -20.50 5.73 -11.93
CA GLU A 37 -21.79 5.84 -11.25
C GLU A 37 -22.75 4.71 -11.64
N ALA A 38 -22.79 4.34 -12.93
CA ALA A 38 -23.59 3.21 -13.40
C ALA A 38 -23.14 1.89 -12.75
N GLU A 39 -21.84 1.65 -12.66
CA GLU A 39 -21.27 0.47 -12.01
C GLU A 39 -21.56 0.44 -10.51
N ARG A 40 -21.47 1.58 -9.81
CA ARG A 40 -21.84 1.66 -8.39
C ARG A 40 -23.31 1.33 -8.17
N ALA A 41 -24.20 1.88 -9.01
CA ALA A 41 -25.63 1.61 -8.94
C ALA A 41 -25.96 0.13 -9.21
N GLU A 42 -25.32 -0.48 -10.21
CA GLU A 42 -25.48 -1.90 -10.53
C GLU A 42 -24.96 -2.81 -9.41
N ALA A 43 -23.79 -2.48 -8.85
CA ALA A 43 -23.20 -3.22 -7.74
C ALA A 43 -23.89 -2.96 -6.39
N GLY A 44 -24.85 -2.01 -6.33
CA GLY A 44 -25.50 -1.58 -5.10
C GLY A 44 -24.53 -0.99 -4.08
N VAL A 45 -23.38 -0.47 -4.54
CA VAL A 45 -22.35 0.11 -3.70
C VAL A 45 -22.77 1.53 -3.32
N THR A 46 -22.87 1.78 -2.02
CA THR A 46 -23.15 3.10 -1.46
C THR A 46 -21.86 3.77 -1.01
N ASP A 47 -21.92 5.08 -0.79
CA ASP A 47 -20.79 5.82 -0.22
C ASP A 47 -20.47 5.28 1.18
N TYR A 48 -19.18 5.28 1.52
CA TYR A 48 -18.70 4.83 2.81
C TYR A 48 -19.24 5.73 3.94
N ASP A 49 -19.99 5.14 4.88
CA ASP A 49 -20.37 5.75 6.15
C ASP A 49 -19.57 5.11 7.30
N PRO A 50 -18.70 5.86 8.02
CA PRO A 50 -18.00 5.36 9.19
C PRO A 50 -18.92 4.78 10.29
N ASN A 51 -20.19 5.20 10.34
CA ASN A 51 -21.17 4.71 11.31
C ASN A 51 -21.78 3.35 10.90
N ASP A 52 -21.72 2.98 9.62
CA ASP A 52 -22.17 1.68 9.11
C ASP A 52 -21.08 0.60 9.24
N VAL A 53 -19.87 0.97 9.70
CA VAL A 53 -18.81 0.02 9.99
C VAL A 53 -19.08 -0.63 11.35
N PRO A 54 -19.31 -1.96 11.41
CA PRO A 54 -19.46 -2.65 12.69
C PRO A 54 -18.16 -2.50 13.50
N PRO A 55 -18.25 -2.47 14.85
CA PRO A 55 -17.05 -2.44 15.67
C PRO A 55 -16.16 -3.66 15.36
N ALA A 56 -14.85 -3.47 15.46
CA ALA A 56 -13.90 -4.58 15.37
C ALA A 56 -14.29 -5.67 16.37
N THR A 57 -14.42 -6.90 15.89
CA THR A 57 -14.84 -8.05 16.70
C THR A 57 -13.67 -8.81 17.28
N ASP A 58 -12.48 -8.62 16.73
CA ASP A 58 -11.24 -9.18 17.22
C ASP A 58 -10.73 -8.42 18.43
N ASP A 59 -10.28 -9.18 19.44
CA ASP A 59 -9.49 -8.60 20.51
C ASP A 59 -8.14 -8.15 19.94
N PRO A 60 -7.61 -6.99 20.37
CA PRO A 60 -6.29 -6.56 19.95
C PRO A 60 -5.28 -7.62 20.33
N VAL A 61 -4.49 -8.08 19.36
CA VAL A 61 -3.37 -8.99 19.63
C VAL A 61 -2.34 -8.24 20.50
N PRO A 62 -1.89 -8.82 21.63
CA PRO A 62 -0.85 -8.19 22.43
C PRO A 62 0.43 -8.12 21.60
N PHE A 63 0.94 -6.91 21.41
CA PHE A 63 2.21 -6.66 20.75
C PHE A 63 3.33 -6.64 21.80
N ASP A 64 4.32 -7.51 21.63
CA ASP A 64 5.55 -7.51 22.43
C ASP A 64 6.75 -7.40 21.47
N PRO A 65 7.42 -6.23 21.42
CA PRO A 65 8.57 -6.04 20.52
C PRO A 65 9.72 -7.00 20.84
N ALA A 66 9.80 -7.54 22.06
CA ALA A 66 10.83 -8.52 22.41
C ALA A 66 10.64 -9.86 21.68
N PHE A 67 9.45 -10.18 21.18
CA PHE A 67 9.14 -11.42 20.45
C PHE A 67 8.82 -11.18 18.97
N ASP A 68 8.88 -9.94 18.50
CA ASP A 68 8.66 -9.59 17.11
C ASP A 68 9.95 -9.80 16.31
N ALA A 69 9.87 -10.59 15.23
CA ALA A 69 11.05 -10.97 14.44
C ALA A 69 11.59 -9.79 13.63
N ASP A 70 10.72 -8.90 13.15
CA ASP A 70 11.12 -7.73 12.38
C ASP A 70 11.83 -6.73 13.31
N GLU A 71 11.31 -6.49 14.51
CA GLU A 71 11.98 -5.67 15.52
C GLU A 71 13.34 -6.25 15.92
N GLN A 72 13.42 -7.56 16.17
CA GLN A 72 14.70 -8.19 16.50
C GLN A 72 15.73 -8.07 15.36
N ASP A 73 15.29 -8.20 14.10
CA ASP A 73 16.17 -7.99 12.95
C ASP A 73 16.66 -6.54 12.90
N ILE A 74 15.75 -5.56 12.99
CA ILE A 74 16.06 -4.12 12.99
C ILE A 74 17.05 -3.76 14.09
N GLU A 75 16.79 -4.22 15.32
CA GLU A 75 17.67 -4.00 16.48
C GLU A 75 19.04 -4.65 16.26
N SER A 76 19.10 -5.85 15.68
CA SER A 76 20.37 -6.51 15.38
C SER A 76 21.19 -5.77 14.32
N VAL A 77 20.54 -5.25 13.28
CA VAL A 77 21.19 -4.47 12.23
C VAL A 77 21.67 -3.13 12.79
N THR A 78 20.88 -2.48 13.62
CA THR A 78 21.23 -1.23 14.30
C THR A 78 22.44 -1.43 15.21
N ALA A 79 22.41 -2.45 16.07
CA ALA A 79 23.50 -2.77 16.98
C ALA A 79 24.82 -3.07 16.25
N ARG A 80 24.77 -3.77 15.11
CA ARG A 80 25.94 -3.99 14.25
C ARG A 80 26.47 -2.66 13.69
N GLN A 81 25.61 -1.82 13.13
CA GLN A 81 26.01 -0.53 12.55
C GLN A 81 26.65 0.39 13.59
N GLU A 82 26.11 0.43 14.80
CA GLU A 82 26.68 1.21 15.92
C GLU A 82 28.04 0.66 16.36
N ALA A 83 28.19 -0.67 16.44
CA ALA A 83 29.46 -1.33 16.77
C ALA A 83 30.53 -1.11 15.70
N GLU A 84 30.13 -1.04 14.43
CA GLU A 84 30.99 -0.72 13.27
C GLU A 84 31.23 0.79 13.13
N GLY A 85 30.51 1.63 13.88
CA GLY A 85 30.61 3.09 13.82
C GLY A 85 29.96 3.72 12.59
N GLU A 86 29.16 2.97 11.83
CA GLU A 86 28.38 3.45 10.68
C GLU A 86 27.25 4.39 11.12
N THR A 87 26.68 4.14 12.30
CA THR A 87 25.73 5.03 12.97
C THR A 87 26.21 5.36 14.37
N THR A 88 25.75 6.48 14.93
CA THR A 88 26.08 6.89 16.30
C THR A 88 24.78 7.20 17.04
N PRO A 89 24.54 6.58 18.21
CA PRO A 89 23.34 6.86 18.99
C PRO A 89 23.32 8.33 19.43
N LEU A 90 22.12 8.88 19.54
CA LEU A 90 21.93 10.22 20.09
C LEU A 90 22.33 10.22 21.56
N SER A 91 23.16 11.16 21.96
CA SER A 91 23.65 11.31 23.33
C SER A 91 23.76 12.78 23.72
N ALA A 92 24.05 13.09 24.99
CA ALA A 92 24.25 14.49 25.40
C ALA A 92 25.43 15.16 24.66
N ASP A 93 26.45 14.38 24.31
CA ASP A 93 27.62 14.82 23.55
C ASP A 93 27.39 14.79 22.02
N ASN A 94 26.38 14.03 21.57
CA ASN A 94 25.91 13.96 20.17
C ASN A 94 24.38 14.14 20.10
N PRO A 95 23.85 15.33 20.45
CA PRO A 95 22.41 15.55 20.60
C PRO A 95 21.68 15.66 19.26
N PHE A 96 22.43 15.80 18.16
CA PHE A 96 21.91 15.91 16.81
C PHE A 96 22.70 14.98 15.89
N PRO A 97 22.08 14.45 14.83
CA PRO A 97 22.82 13.75 13.79
C PRO A 97 23.90 14.68 13.19
N PRO A 98 25.04 14.14 12.73
CA PRO A 98 26.12 14.96 12.23
C PRO A 98 25.66 15.75 11.00
N THR A 99 26.07 17.01 10.87
CA THR A 99 25.70 17.85 9.70
C THR A 99 26.33 17.35 8.39
N ARG A 100 27.28 16.40 8.48
CA ARG A 100 27.92 15.69 7.36
C ARG A 100 28.31 14.28 7.83
N TYR A 101 28.06 13.27 7.00
CA TYR A 101 28.55 11.91 7.22
C TYR A 101 30.05 11.83 6.89
N ALA A 102 30.77 10.89 7.52
CA ALA A 102 32.15 10.60 7.16
C ALA A 102 32.20 10.06 5.72
N GLU A 103 33.18 10.50 4.92
CA GLU A 103 33.41 10.05 3.54
C GLU A 103 34.04 8.64 3.49
#